data_AF-A0A7S2GH09-F1
#
_entry.id   AF-A0A7S2GH09-F1
#
_cell.length_a   1.000
_cell.length_b   1.000
_cell.length_c   1.000
_cell.angle_alpha   90.00
_cell.angle_beta   90.00
_cell.angle_gamma   90.00
#
_symmetry.space_group_name_H-M   'P 1'
#
loop_
_entity.id
_entity.type
_entity.pdbx_description
1 polymer ?
#
loop_
_entity_poly.entity_id
_entity_poly.type
_entity_poly.pdbx_seq_one_letter_code
_entity_poly.pdbx_strand_id
1 'polypeptide(L)'
;SVDMWGLACVSAELCDGQALFAGQSDLDQLCVVQKALGPLTPNQVARYMELSDFRGTKFPAAASQPDFLEQRLGKKAALGQLEFLKGLLKMEPSQRLTA
;
A
#
# COMPACT_ATOMS: atom_id res chain seq x y z
N SER A 1 0.71 -11.53 -4.55
CA SER A 1 0.71 -11.23 -6.01
C SER A 1 0.29 -9.80 -6.28
N VAL A 2 0.32 -9.36 -7.55
CA VAL A 2 -0.22 -8.05 -8.00
C VAL A 2 -1.75 -8.03 -7.94
N ASP A 3 -2.42 -9.12 -8.33
CA ASP A 3 -3.89 -9.18 -8.35
C ASP A 3 -4.50 -9.02 -6.96
N MET A 4 -3.92 -9.69 -5.96
CA MET A 4 -4.40 -9.60 -4.57
C MET A 4 -4.25 -8.19 -3.99
N TRP A 5 -3.26 -7.41 -4.47
CA TRP A 5 -3.13 -6.00 -4.11
C TRP A 5 -4.21 -5.14 -4.78
N GLY A 6 -4.47 -5.37 -6.07
CA GLY A 6 -5.56 -4.71 -6.80
C GLY A 6 -6.92 -4.98 -6.17
N LEU A 7 -7.19 -6.24 -5.80
CA LEU A 7 -8.40 -6.65 -5.09
C LEU A 7 -8.60 -5.86 -3.79
N ALA A 8 -7.53 -5.68 -3.00
CA ALA A 8 -7.62 -4.92 -1.76
C ALA A 8 -7.93 -3.44 -2.00
N CYS A 9 -7.31 -2.82 -3.02
CA CYS A 9 -7.56 -1.43 -3.35
C CYS A 9 -9.02 -1.21 -3.76
N VAL A 10 -9.55 -2.05 -4.66
CA VAL A 10 -10.95 -1.98 -5.08
C VAL A 10 -11.91 -2.28 -3.93
N SER A 11 -11.61 -3.30 -3.12
CA SER A 11 -12.46 -3.66 -1.98
C SER A 11 -12.54 -2.53 -0.95
N ALA A 12 -11.44 -1.84 -0.70
CA ALA A 12 -11.39 -0.68 0.18
C ALA A 12 -12.14 0.52 -0.42
N GLU A 13 -11.97 0.80 -1.71
CA GLU A 13 -12.66 1.88 -2.41
C GLU A 13 -14.17 1.68 -2.43
N LEU A 14 -14.65 0.43 -2.53
CA LEU A 14 -16.08 0.12 -2.44
C LEU A 14 -16.69 0.43 -1.05
N CYS A 15 -15.89 0.48 0.02
CA CYS A 15 -16.39 0.81 1.36
C CYS A 15 -16.75 2.29 1.52
N ASP A 16 -16.01 3.18 0.87
CA ASP A 16 -16.10 4.62 1.15
C ASP A 16 -16.18 5.51 -0.10
N GLY A 17 -16.09 4.92 -1.29
CA GLY A 17 -16.14 5.58 -2.59
C GLY A 17 -14.87 6.33 -2.95
N GLN A 18 -13.73 6.05 -2.31
CA GLN A 18 -12.49 6.80 -2.47
C GLN A 18 -11.31 5.86 -2.69
N ALA A 19 -10.43 6.22 -3.64
CA ALA A 19 -9.25 5.42 -3.90
C ALA A 19 -8.37 5.27 -2.64
N LEU A 20 -8.01 4.03 -2.30
CA LEU A 20 -7.23 3.73 -1.10
C LEU A 20 -5.86 4.42 -1.10
N PHE A 21 -5.22 4.47 -2.27
CA PHE A 21 -3.92 5.11 -2.49
C PHE A 21 -4.00 6.01 -3.71
N ALA A 22 -4.22 7.31 -3.50
CA ALA A 22 -4.40 8.31 -4.55
C ALA A 22 -3.12 9.12 -4.83
N GLY A 23 -2.14 8.53 -5.50
CA GLY A 23 -0.94 9.23 -5.95
C GLY A 23 -1.13 9.94 -7.30
N GLN A 24 -0.42 11.05 -7.50
CA GLN A 24 -0.47 11.88 -8.72
C GLN A 24 0.66 11.59 -9.72
N SER A 25 1.67 10.83 -9.31
CA SER A 25 2.81 10.37 -10.11
C SER A 25 3.35 9.07 -9.53
N ASP A 26 4.25 8.37 -10.23
CA ASP A 26 4.84 7.12 -9.72
C ASP A 26 5.54 7.31 -8.36
N LEU A 27 6.31 8.40 -8.21
CA LEU A 27 6.98 8.72 -6.94
C LEU A 27 5.97 9.06 -5.84
N ASP A 28 4.94 9.85 -6.16
CA ASP A 28 3.90 10.22 -5.20
C ASP A 28 3.07 9.00 -4.77
N GLN A 29 2.75 8.10 -5.70
CA GLN A 29 2.07 6.84 -5.42
C GLN A 29 2.85 6.00 -4.40
N LEU A 30 4.17 5.88 -4.59
CA LEU A 30 5.01 5.18 -3.63
C LEU A 30 5.08 5.90 -2.27
N CYS A 31 5.07 7.23 -2.25
CA CYS A 31 5.01 8.00 -1.00
C CYS A 31 3.71 7.76 -0.23
N VAL A 32 2.57 7.77 -0.92
CA VAL A 32 1.24 7.51 -0.35
C VAL A 32 1.18 6.10 0.24
N VAL A 33 1.63 5.11 -0.54
CA VAL A 33 1.63 3.69 -0.12
C VAL A 33 2.53 3.47 1.09
N GLN A 34 3.71 4.10 1.14
CA GLN A 34 4.60 3.94 2.29
C GLN A 34 4.11 4.66 3.55
N LYS A 35 3.48 5.83 3.43
CA LYS A 35 2.86 6.51 4.58
C LYS A 35 1.81 5.61 5.24
N ALA A 36 1.04 4.88 4.44
CA ALA A 36 0.03 3.97 4.94
C ALA A 36 0.63 2.69 5.55
N LEU A 37 1.50 1.99 4.83
CA LEU A 37 1.90 0.62 5.20
C LEU A 37 3.32 0.50 5.76
N GLY A 38 4.12 1.56 5.68
CA GLY A 38 5.53 1.56 6.06
C GLY A 38 6.49 1.47 4.86
N PRO A 39 7.80 1.32 5.11
CA PRO A 39 8.81 1.40 4.07
C PRO A 39 8.69 0.29 3.04
N LEU A 40 9.12 0.56 1.81
CA LEU A 40 9.30 -0.47 0.79
C LEU A 40 10.30 -1.53 1.25
N THR A 41 10.15 -2.75 0.73
CA THR A 41 11.10 -3.84 0.98
C THR A 41 12.48 -3.53 0.37
N PRO A 42 13.58 -4.10 0.89
CA PRO A 42 14.92 -3.89 0.33
C PRO A 42 15.01 -4.19 -1.17
N ASN A 43 14.33 -5.25 -1.63
CA ASN A 43 14.29 -5.64 -3.04
C ASN A 43 13.56 -4.61 -3.91
N GLN A 44 12.44 -4.05 -3.41
CA GLN A 44 11.71 -2.99 -4.11
C GLN A 44 12.54 -1.71 -4.19
N VAL A 45 13.26 -1.35 -3.12
CA VAL A 45 14.17 -0.20 -3.11
C VAL A 45 15.31 -0.38 -4.13
N ALA A 46 15.96 -1.55 -4.13
CA ALA A 46 17.02 -1.86 -5.09
C ALA A 46 16.51 -1.76 -6.53
N ARG A 47 15.34 -2.36 -6.81
CA ARG A 47 14.73 -2.31 -8.14
C ARG A 47 14.36 -0.89 -8.57
N TYR A 48 13.86 -0.07 -7.65
CA TYR A 48 13.53 1.32 -7.92
C TYR A 48 14.78 2.15 -8.27
N MET A 49 15.91 1.92 -7.58
CA MET A 49 17.18 2.61 -7.87
C MET A 49 17.80 2.22 -9.22
N GLU A 50 17.48 1.03 -9.73
CA GLU A 50 17.92 0.59 -11.07
C GLU A 50 17.22 1.34 -12.21
N LEU A 51 15.99 1.84 -11.97
CA LEU A 51 15.25 2.62 -12.95
C LEU A 51 15.98 3.95 -13.18
N SER A 52 16.41 4.17 -14.42
CA SER A 52 17.34 5.23 -14.84
C SER A 52 16.89 6.64 -14.49
N ASP A 53 15.58 6.86 -14.36
CA ASP A 53 14.98 8.17 -14.07
C ASP A 53 15.05 8.59 -12.58
N PHE A 54 15.43 7.67 -11.68
CA PHE A 54 15.42 7.90 -10.24
C PHE A 54 16.80 7.83 -9.57
N ARG A 55 17.87 7.61 -10.35
CA ARG A 55 19.25 7.57 -9.84
C ARG A 55 19.60 8.90 -9.16
N GLY A 56 19.91 8.84 -7.87
CA GLY A 56 20.29 10.00 -7.06
C GLY A 56 19.15 10.68 -6.31
N THR A 57 17.90 10.25 -6.49
CA THR A 57 16.79 10.74 -5.66
C THR A 57 16.83 10.10 -4.27
N LYS A 58 16.73 10.92 -3.21
CA LYS A 58 16.53 10.40 -1.86
C LYS A 58 15.07 10.01 -1.72
N PHE A 59 14.82 8.72 -1.60
CA PHE A 59 13.49 8.21 -1.35
C PHE A 59 13.05 8.60 0.06
N PRO A 60 11.88 9.23 0.25
CA PRO A 60 11.45 9.66 1.57
C PRO A 60 11.18 8.44 2.44
N ALA A 61 11.88 8.33 3.55
CA ALA A 61 11.59 7.34 4.57
C ALA A 61 10.24 7.68 5.20
N ALA A 62 9.23 6.82 5.03
CA ALA A 62 7.97 6.97 5.72
C ALA A 62 7.90 6.01 6.91
N ALA A 63 7.45 6.53 8.05
CA ALA A 63 7.04 5.70 9.17
C ALA A 63 5.73 5.00 8.81
N SER A 64 5.61 3.72 9.20
CA SER A 64 4.37 2.97 9.05
C SER A 64 3.26 3.59 9.91
N GLN A 65 2.04 3.63 9.39
CA GLN A 65 0.84 3.92 10.16
C GLN A 65 0.10 2.61 10.46
N PRO A 66 0.38 1.94 11.60
CA PRO A 66 -0.11 0.58 11.87
C PRO A 66 -1.64 0.46 11.82
N ASP A 67 -2.36 1.53 12.14
CA ASP A 67 -3.83 1.58 12.17
C ASP A 67 -4.44 2.34 10.98
N PHE A 68 -3.72 2.44 9.85
CA PHE A 68 -4.17 3.21 8.68
C PHE A 68 -5.56 2.81 8.19
N LEU A 69 -5.83 1.50 8.07
CA LEU A 69 -7.11 1.00 7.57
C LEU A 69 -8.24 1.23 8.58
N GLU A 70 -7.97 1.11 9.86
CA GLU A 70 -8.92 1.34 10.95
C GLU A 70 -9.30 2.82 11.02
N GLN A 71 -8.31 3.71 10.91
CA GLN A 71 -8.56 5.15 10.86
C GLN A 71 -9.37 5.54 9.61
N ARG A 72 -9.07 4.91 8.46
CA ARG A 72 -9.72 5.23 7.20
C ARG A 72 -11.12 4.64 7.06
N LEU A 73 -11.27 3.36 7.37
CA LEU A 73 -12.45 2.55 7.07
C LEU A 73 -13.16 2.01 8.30
N GLY A 74 -12.67 2.21 9.52
CA GLY A 74 -13.20 1.57 10.74
C GLY A 74 -14.67 1.85 11.05
N LYS A 75 -15.23 2.95 10.53
CA LYS A 75 -16.67 3.28 10.64
C LYS A 75 -17.53 2.74 9.49
N LYS A 76 -16.90 2.29 8.41
CA LYS A 76 -17.55 1.92 7.13
C LYS A 76 -17.37 0.44 6.77
N ALA A 77 -16.33 -0.20 7.28
CA ALA A 77 -16.00 -1.60 7.05
C ALA A 77 -16.23 -2.43 8.32
N ALA A 78 -16.69 -3.66 8.13
CA ALA A 78 -16.79 -4.63 9.22
C ALA A 78 -15.39 -5.08 9.68
N LEU A 79 -15.25 -5.55 10.94
CA LEU A 79 -13.96 -6.00 11.48
C LEU A 79 -13.30 -7.08 10.61
N GLY A 80 -14.06 -8.07 10.15
CA GLY A 80 -13.55 -9.12 9.27
C GLY A 80 -13.05 -8.60 7.92
N GLN A 81 -13.63 -7.51 7.42
CA GLN A 81 -13.17 -6.87 6.19
C GLN A 81 -11.85 -6.14 6.40
N LEU A 82 -11.66 -5.46 7.54
CA LEU A 82 -10.39 -4.82 7.88
C LEU A 82 -9.26 -5.84 7.99
N GLU A 83 -9.48 -6.96 8.69
CA GLU A 83 -8.49 -8.03 8.82
C GLU A 83 -8.15 -8.67 7.46
N PHE A 84 -9.16 -8.88 6.61
CA PHE A 84 -8.96 -9.34 5.25
C PHE A 84 -8.08 -8.37 4.43
N LEU A 85 -8.41 -7.07 4.45
CA LEU A 85 -7.61 -6.05 3.77
C LEU A 85 -6.18 -5.98 4.29
N LYS A 86 -5.94 -6.08 5.61
CA LYS A 86 -4.60 -6.15 6.20
C LYS A 86 -3.80 -7.36 5.74
N GLY A 87 -4.47 -8.50 5.51
CA GLY A 87 -3.85 -9.71 4.98
C GLY A 87 -3.43 -9.56 3.51
N LEU A 88 -4.17 -8.77 2.72
CA LEU A 88 -3.86 -8.50 1.31
C LEU A 88 -2.83 -7.38 1.12
N LEU A 89 -2.87 -6.35 1.96
CA LEU A 89 -2.04 -5.15 1.87
C LEU A 89 -0.71 -5.31 2.62
N LYS A 90 0.04 -6.37 2.30
CA LYS A 90 1.43 -6.54 2.76
C LYS A 90 2.40 -5.95 1.74
N MET A 91 3.40 -5.20 2.23
CA MET A 91 4.47 -4.68 1.36
C MET A 91 5.23 -5.80 0.66
N GLU A 92 5.55 -6.85 1.41
CA GLU A 92 6.18 -8.06 0.92
C GLU A 92 5.15 -8.93 0.14
N PRO A 93 5.29 -9.13 -1.17
CA PRO A 93 4.29 -9.82 -1.99
C PRO A 93 4.03 -11.27 -1.59
N SER A 94 5.04 -11.93 -1.01
CA SER A 94 4.98 -13.32 -0.52
C SER A 94 4.18 -13.49 0.78
N GLN A 95 3.94 -12.39 1.51
CA GLN A 95 3.16 -12.39 2.75
C GLN A 95 1.68 -12.08 2.53
N ARG A 96 1.27 -11.76 1.31
CA ARG A 96 -0.13 -11.45 0.98
C ARG A 96 -0.95 -12.73 0.97
N LEU A 97 -2.18 -12.65 1.46
CA LEU A 97 -3.17 -13.73 1.27
C LEU A 97 -3.29 -14.09 -0.21
N THR A 98 -3.49 -15.36 -0.50
CA THR A 98 -3.68 -15.92 -1.84
C THR A 98 -5.11 -16.41 -2.01
N ALA A 99 -5.52 -16.62 -3.27
CA ALA A 99 -6.76 -17.32 -3.60
C ALA A 99 -6.67 -18.82 -3.27
#